data_AF-Q2JHC4-F1
#
_entry.id   AF-Q2JHC4-F1
#
_cell.length_a   1.000
_cell.length_b   1.000
_cell.length_c   1.000
_cell.angle_alpha   90.00
_cell.angle_beta   90.00
_cell.angle_gamma   90.00
#
_symmetry.space_group_name_H-M   'P 1'
#
loop_
_entity.id
_entity.type
_entity.pdbx_description
1 polymer ?
#
loop_
_entity_poly.entity_id
_entity_poly.type
_entity_poly.pdbx_seq_one_letter_code
_entity_poly.pdbx_strand_id
1 'polypeptide(L)'
;MIMLKRIGRVCRPLLAIALALTLALAPIGAVWARSGGRIGGGSFRSPTFSAPRSIGPHYSAPVYPSYGGGFGFPLLVPFFWGGGGGGLLTLLLLVGAGSFLVQTLRSGIRSEEGDDSIGVRDPQVTVAQVKVGLLASARQLQKDMNALALEADTQSPEGLSQLLQEVTLGLMRYSDYWAYGHAQAEKLPLSRAESLFYQASLQERSKFSVESLSNRNNQIQQVSQAALQRSAAGIPDVGEYLLVTLLVAYRGNLGTLPVVNSMADLRQCLLQLASIPADRIVAIEVLWTPQLEGDTLSAEALLTEYPEMRLL
;
A
#
# COMPACT_ATOMS: atom_id res chain seq x y z
N MET A 1 -10.22 67.37 4.64
CA MET A 1 -10.62 65.95 4.54
C MET A 1 -10.56 65.38 3.10
N ILE A 2 -9.62 65.83 2.25
CA ILE A 2 -9.48 65.35 0.85
C ILE A 2 -8.06 64.80 0.58
N MET A 3 -7.02 65.38 1.20
CA MET A 3 -5.64 64.88 1.07
C MET A 3 -5.42 63.49 1.71
N LEU A 4 -6.04 63.18 2.86
CA LEU A 4 -5.91 61.85 3.48
C LEU A 4 -6.51 60.71 2.62
N LYS A 5 -7.58 60.98 1.86
CA LYS A 5 -8.21 60.00 0.94
C LYS A 5 -7.40 59.74 -0.34
N ARG A 6 -6.47 60.63 -0.69
CA ARG A 6 -5.56 60.47 -1.83
C ARG A 6 -4.34 59.61 -1.46
N ILE A 7 -3.81 59.81 -0.25
CA ILE A 7 -2.69 59.02 0.28
C ILE A 7 -3.06 57.54 0.41
N GLY A 8 -4.23 57.21 0.97
CA GLY A 8 -4.70 55.81 1.04
C GLY A 8 -4.96 55.13 -0.31
N ARG A 9 -5.15 55.90 -1.39
CA ARG A 9 -5.36 55.38 -2.76
C ARG A 9 -4.06 55.02 -3.47
N VAL A 10 -2.95 55.66 -3.12
CA VAL A 10 -1.62 55.39 -3.67
C VAL A 10 -0.83 54.41 -2.79
N CYS A 11 -1.06 54.41 -1.47
CA CYS A 11 -0.42 53.45 -0.57
C CYS A 11 -0.91 52.01 -0.76
N ARG A 12 -2.18 51.81 -1.14
CA ARG A 12 -2.75 50.47 -1.40
C ARG A 12 -2.07 49.71 -2.56
N PRO A 13 -1.88 50.28 -3.76
CA PRO A 13 -1.17 49.58 -4.83
C PRO A 13 0.31 49.41 -4.49
N LEU A 14 0.96 50.36 -3.81
CA LEU A 14 2.35 50.21 -3.37
C LEU A 14 2.53 49.09 -2.36
N LEU A 15 1.59 48.93 -1.41
CA LEU A 15 1.59 47.83 -0.45
C LEU A 15 1.31 46.49 -1.13
N ALA A 16 0.40 46.45 -2.12
CA ALA A 16 0.15 45.25 -2.91
C ALA A 16 1.35 44.85 -3.78
N ILE A 17 2.05 45.82 -4.37
CA ILE A 17 3.29 45.59 -5.11
C ILE A 17 4.40 45.14 -4.18
N ALA A 18 4.56 45.76 -3.01
CA ALA A 18 5.53 45.34 -2.00
C ALA A 18 5.22 43.94 -1.47
N LEU A 19 3.94 43.60 -1.27
CA LEU A 19 3.51 42.25 -0.89
C LEU A 19 3.77 41.24 -2.02
N ALA A 20 3.50 41.60 -3.28
CA ALA A 20 3.78 40.75 -4.43
C ALA A 20 5.29 40.56 -4.64
N LEU A 21 6.09 41.61 -4.45
CA LEU A 21 7.54 41.54 -4.51
C LEU A 21 8.11 40.74 -3.34
N THR A 22 7.55 40.88 -2.14
CA THR A 22 7.96 40.06 -0.98
C THR A 22 7.48 38.61 -1.10
N LEU A 23 6.38 38.30 -1.79
CA LEU A 23 6.03 36.91 -2.14
C LEU A 23 6.92 36.35 -3.27
N ALA A 24 7.28 37.18 -4.24
CA ALA A 24 8.10 36.77 -5.38
C ALA A 24 9.60 36.69 -5.07
N LEU A 25 10.09 37.50 -4.11
CA LEU A 25 11.45 37.49 -3.58
C LEU A 25 11.52 36.87 -2.18
N ALA A 26 10.39 36.46 -1.59
CA ALA A 26 10.46 35.55 -0.44
C ALA A 26 11.28 34.37 -0.95
N PRO A 27 12.38 33.99 -0.26
CA PRO A 27 12.89 32.65 -0.44
C PRO A 27 11.67 31.78 -0.14
N ILE A 28 11.15 31.13 -1.18
CA ILE A 28 10.18 30.03 -1.04
C ILE A 28 10.93 29.14 -0.06
N GLY A 29 10.52 29.19 1.22
CA GLY A 29 11.38 28.77 2.33
C GLY A 29 11.94 27.43 1.95
N ALA A 30 13.27 27.31 1.90
CA ALA A 30 13.97 26.17 1.32
C ALA A 30 13.18 24.91 1.69
N VAL A 31 12.42 24.40 0.72
CA VAL A 31 11.72 23.15 0.90
C VAL A 31 12.87 22.18 0.86
N TRP A 32 13.38 21.87 2.06
CA TRP A 32 14.45 20.91 2.27
C TRP A 32 14.07 19.69 1.43
N ALA A 33 14.80 19.46 0.35
CA ALA A 33 14.47 18.40 -0.57
C ALA A 33 14.62 17.09 0.21
N ARG A 34 13.50 16.46 0.55
CA ARG A 34 13.50 15.13 1.16
C ARG A 34 13.48 14.15 0.03
N SER A 35 14.65 13.90 -0.53
CA SER A 35 14.80 12.84 -1.52
C SER A 35 14.41 11.49 -0.90
N GLY A 36 13.61 10.74 -1.64
CA GLY A 36 13.17 9.40 -1.27
C GLY A 36 13.74 8.37 -2.22
N GLY A 37 14.22 7.28 -1.65
CA GLY A 37 14.63 6.09 -2.37
C GLY A 37 13.58 5.01 -2.20
N ARG A 38 13.40 4.20 -3.24
CA ARG A 38 12.48 3.05 -3.22
C ARG A 38 13.09 1.86 -3.93
N ILE A 39 12.97 0.68 -3.34
CA ILE A 39 13.24 -0.58 -4.00
C ILE A 39 12.16 -1.58 -3.62
N GLY A 40 11.60 -2.27 -4.59
CA GLY A 40 10.57 -3.25 -4.29
C GLY A 40 9.97 -3.93 -5.51
N GLY A 41 9.27 -5.01 -5.26
CA GLY A 41 8.60 -5.78 -6.29
C GLY A 41 7.61 -6.73 -5.64
N GLY A 42 6.78 -7.35 -6.48
CA GLY A 42 5.80 -8.30 -5.96
C GLY A 42 4.80 -8.73 -7.01
N SER A 43 4.15 -9.85 -6.70
CA SER A 43 3.05 -10.37 -7.50
C SER A 43 1.87 -10.69 -6.57
N PHE A 44 0.95 -9.74 -6.44
CA PHE A 44 -0.37 -9.98 -5.83
C PHE A 44 -1.30 -10.80 -6.75
N ARG A 45 -0.74 -11.63 -7.64
CA ARG A 45 -1.55 -12.47 -8.52
C ARG A 45 -2.12 -13.62 -7.69
N SER A 46 -3.45 -13.78 -7.75
CA SER A 46 -4.10 -15.03 -7.34
C SER A 46 -3.47 -16.18 -8.14
N PRO A 47 -3.16 -17.34 -7.52
CA PRO A 47 -2.79 -18.51 -8.28
C PRO A 47 -3.94 -18.82 -9.25
N THR A 48 -3.72 -18.64 -10.55
CA THR A 48 -4.58 -19.25 -11.55
C THR A 48 -4.36 -20.75 -11.42
N PHE A 49 -5.26 -21.42 -10.72
CA PHE A 49 -5.34 -22.87 -10.78
C PHE A 49 -5.62 -23.18 -12.25
N SER A 50 -4.58 -23.62 -12.96
CA SER A 50 -4.79 -24.22 -14.27
C SER A 50 -5.64 -25.43 -13.99
N ALA A 51 -6.94 -25.36 -14.30
CA ALA A 51 -7.82 -26.50 -14.17
C ALA A 51 -7.11 -27.67 -14.85
N PRO A 52 -6.89 -28.81 -14.15
CA PRO A 52 -6.29 -29.97 -14.79
C PRO A 52 -7.13 -30.25 -16.02
N ARG A 53 -6.51 -30.15 -17.20
CA ARG A 53 -7.15 -30.60 -18.44
C ARG A 53 -7.50 -32.05 -18.19
N SER A 54 -8.77 -32.35 -17.97
CA SER A 54 -9.24 -33.73 -17.93
C SER A 54 -8.99 -34.27 -19.34
N ILE A 55 -7.87 -34.98 -19.51
CA ILE A 55 -7.70 -35.91 -20.60
C ILE A 55 -8.66 -37.06 -20.26
N GLY A 56 -9.93 -36.85 -20.59
CA GLY A 56 -10.95 -37.88 -20.52
C GLY A 56 -10.66 -38.92 -21.61
N PRO A 57 -10.76 -40.23 -21.33
CA PRO A 57 -10.64 -41.24 -22.36
C PRO A 57 -11.74 -41.04 -23.41
N HIS A 58 -11.38 -41.15 -24.68
CA HIS A 58 -12.31 -41.20 -25.79
C HIS A 58 -13.25 -42.41 -25.62
N TYR A 59 -14.44 -42.20 -25.08
CA TYR A 59 -15.56 -43.11 -25.22
C TYR A 59 -16.55 -42.53 -26.23
N SER A 60 -16.55 -43.14 -27.41
CA SER A 60 -17.56 -42.92 -28.44
C SER A 60 -18.94 -43.27 -27.90
N ALA A 61 -19.81 -42.27 -27.74
CA ALA A 61 -21.21 -42.49 -27.45
C ALA A 61 -21.99 -42.71 -28.78
N PRO A 62 -22.94 -43.66 -28.86
CA PRO A 62 -23.71 -43.89 -30.06
C PRO A 62 -24.74 -42.78 -30.28
N VAL A 63 -24.87 -42.38 -31.54
CA VAL A 63 -25.88 -41.46 -32.05
C VAL A 63 -27.24 -42.17 -32.08
N TYR A 64 -28.22 -41.67 -31.31
CA TYR A 64 -29.63 -42.00 -31.47
C TYR A 64 -30.34 -40.88 -32.26
N PRO A 65 -31.08 -41.18 -33.33
CA PRO A 65 -31.84 -40.19 -34.06
C PRO A 65 -33.19 -39.95 -33.37
N SER A 66 -33.40 -38.75 -32.80
CA SER A 66 -34.72 -38.35 -32.30
C SER A 66 -35.50 -37.64 -33.38
N TYR A 67 -36.42 -38.38 -33.96
CA TYR A 67 -37.51 -37.93 -34.83
C TYR A 67 -38.57 -37.19 -33.99
N GLY A 68 -39.01 -36.03 -34.47
CA GLY A 68 -40.42 -35.63 -34.40
C GLY A 68 -40.98 -35.04 -33.11
N GLY A 69 -41.88 -34.08 -33.30
CA GLY A 69 -43.02 -33.89 -32.40
C GLY A 69 -43.00 -32.58 -31.64
N GLY A 70 -43.60 -31.55 -32.25
CA GLY A 70 -44.04 -30.37 -31.52
C GLY A 70 -45.06 -30.72 -30.44
N PHE A 71 -45.06 -29.95 -29.35
CA PHE A 71 -46.21 -29.80 -28.49
C PHE A 71 -46.15 -28.41 -27.85
N GLY A 72 -46.97 -27.50 -28.38
CA GLY A 72 -47.28 -26.23 -27.73
C GLY A 72 -48.25 -26.49 -26.59
N PHE A 73 -47.87 -26.10 -25.38
CA PHE A 73 -48.78 -26.09 -24.24
C PHE A 73 -49.47 -24.73 -24.15
N PRO A 74 -50.81 -24.70 -24.00
CA PRO A 74 -51.56 -23.45 -23.93
C PRO A 74 -51.43 -22.81 -22.54
N LEU A 75 -51.11 -21.51 -22.54
CA LEU A 75 -51.26 -20.63 -21.38
C LEU A 75 -52.74 -20.52 -21.00
N LEU A 76 -53.17 -21.33 -20.04
CA LEU A 76 -54.43 -21.16 -19.33
C LEU A 76 -54.27 -20.03 -18.30
N VAL A 77 -54.81 -18.86 -18.62
CA VAL A 77 -55.02 -17.77 -17.67
C VAL A 77 -56.36 -18.02 -16.97
N PRO A 78 -56.44 -18.31 -15.66
CA PRO A 78 -57.73 -18.42 -15.00
C PRO A 78 -58.26 -17.01 -14.70
N PHE A 79 -59.33 -16.65 -15.42
CA PHE A 79 -60.27 -15.63 -14.99
C PHE A 79 -60.87 -16.05 -13.64
N PHE A 80 -60.45 -15.39 -12.55
CA PHE A 80 -61.14 -15.45 -11.26
C PHE A 80 -62.19 -14.33 -11.19
N TRP A 81 -63.42 -14.70 -11.55
CA TRP A 81 -64.65 -13.99 -11.22
C TRP A 81 -65.09 -14.41 -9.82
N GLY A 82 -64.97 -13.55 -8.81
CA GLY A 82 -65.45 -13.84 -7.47
C GLY A 82 -64.87 -12.95 -6.37
N GLY A 83 -65.61 -11.89 -6.02
CA GLY A 83 -65.58 -11.05 -4.81
C GLY A 83 -64.42 -11.16 -3.80
N GLY A 84 -63.79 -10.02 -3.52
CA GLY A 84 -63.01 -9.79 -2.30
C GLY A 84 -61.69 -9.06 -2.57
N GLY A 85 -61.59 -7.81 -2.13
CA GLY A 85 -60.48 -6.89 -2.45
C GLY A 85 -59.08 -7.41 -2.13
N GLY A 86 -58.16 -7.23 -3.08
CA GLY A 86 -56.73 -7.52 -2.88
C GLY A 86 -55.98 -7.85 -4.18
N GLY A 87 -56.30 -7.20 -5.30
CA GLY A 87 -55.67 -7.44 -6.59
C GLY A 87 -54.32 -6.72 -6.73
N LEU A 88 -53.28 -7.46 -7.13
CA LEU A 88 -51.92 -7.03 -7.54
C LEU A 88 -51.05 -6.30 -6.50
N LEU A 89 -51.60 -5.38 -5.70
CA LEU A 89 -50.84 -4.61 -4.71
C LEU A 89 -50.40 -5.46 -3.52
N THR A 90 -51.24 -6.39 -3.05
CA THR A 90 -50.89 -7.34 -1.98
C THR A 90 -49.79 -8.31 -2.43
N LEU A 91 -49.79 -8.70 -3.71
CA LEU A 91 -48.75 -9.56 -4.30
C LEU A 91 -47.41 -8.82 -4.44
N LEU A 92 -47.43 -7.56 -4.88
CA LEU A 92 -46.23 -6.72 -4.95
C LEU A 92 -45.63 -6.40 -3.58
N LEU A 93 -46.46 -6.18 -2.56
CA LEU A 93 -46.00 -5.91 -1.18
C LEU A 93 -45.36 -7.16 -0.55
N LEU A 94 -45.85 -8.36 -0.88
CA LEU A 94 -45.31 -9.63 -0.38
C LEU A 94 -44.00 -10.02 -1.09
N VAL A 95 -43.87 -9.77 -2.40
CA VAL A 95 -42.61 -9.96 -3.15
C VAL A 95 -41.55 -8.92 -2.75
N GLY A 96 -41.97 -7.67 -2.46
CA GLY A 96 -41.09 -6.61 -1.98
C GLY A 96 -40.55 -6.84 -0.56
N ALA A 97 -41.42 -7.27 0.37
CA ALA A 97 -41.03 -7.56 1.74
C ALA A 97 -40.22 -8.87 1.88
N GLY A 98 -40.50 -9.88 1.04
CA GLY A 98 -39.73 -11.13 1.03
C GLY A 98 -38.29 -10.96 0.55
N SER A 99 -38.05 -10.08 -0.42
CA SER A 99 -36.70 -9.83 -0.95
C SER A 99 -35.80 -9.12 0.07
N PHE A 100 -36.35 -8.24 0.90
CA PHE A 100 -35.60 -7.52 1.94
C PHE A 100 -35.28 -8.41 3.16
N LEU A 101 -36.20 -9.29 3.56
CA LEU A 101 -35.98 -10.26 4.64
C LEU A 101 -34.96 -11.36 4.26
N VAL A 102 -34.97 -11.82 3.01
CA VAL A 102 -33.97 -12.80 2.54
C VAL A 102 -32.58 -12.16 2.38
N GLN A 103 -32.49 -10.88 1.99
CA GLN A 103 -31.20 -10.16 1.88
C GLN A 103 -30.57 -9.86 3.26
N THR A 104 -31.39 -9.57 4.27
CA THR A 104 -30.94 -9.25 5.64
C THR A 104 -30.68 -10.50 6.50
N LEU A 105 -31.41 -11.60 6.27
CA LEU A 105 -31.09 -12.90 6.89
C LEU A 105 -29.89 -13.58 6.23
N ARG A 106 -29.65 -13.39 4.92
CA ARG A 106 -28.40 -13.85 4.26
C ARG A 106 -27.17 -13.03 4.64
N SER A 107 -27.32 -11.80 5.14
CA SER A 107 -26.21 -11.01 5.68
C SER A 107 -25.98 -11.22 7.18
N GLY A 108 -26.99 -11.64 7.93
CA GLY A 108 -26.90 -11.93 9.38
C GLY A 108 -26.53 -13.37 9.75
N ILE A 109 -26.72 -14.35 8.86
CA ILE A 109 -26.39 -15.78 9.08
C ILE A 109 -25.18 -16.18 8.23
N ARG A 110 -24.06 -15.45 8.38
CA ARG A 110 -22.74 -15.82 7.84
C ARG A 110 -21.67 -15.76 8.93
N SER A 111 -22.06 -16.16 10.13
CA SER A 111 -21.15 -16.46 11.23
C SER A 111 -21.42 -17.91 11.63
N GLU A 112 -20.37 -18.73 11.53
CA GLU A 112 -20.29 -20.09 12.07
C GLU A 112 -21.24 -21.13 11.47
N GLU A 113 -20.83 -21.81 10.39
CA GLU A 113 -20.78 -23.28 10.30
C GLU A 113 -20.15 -23.67 8.94
N GLY A 114 -19.44 -24.79 8.88
CA GLY A 114 -18.60 -25.20 7.75
C GLY A 114 -19.35 -25.31 6.41
N ASP A 115 -18.96 -24.46 5.45
CA ASP A 115 -19.37 -24.55 4.05
C ASP A 115 -18.21 -25.11 3.21
N ASP A 116 -18.38 -26.36 2.79
CA ASP A 116 -17.57 -27.08 1.81
C ASP A 116 -18.04 -26.70 0.39
N SER A 117 -18.04 -25.40 0.10
CA SER A 117 -18.27 -24.88 -1.24
C SER A 117 -16.95 -24.82 -2.00
N ILE A 118 -16.94 -25.39 -3.22
CA ILE A 118 -15.85 -25.26 -4.21
C ILE A 118 -15.88 -23.82 -4.76
N GLY A 119 -15.62 -22.85 -3.89
CA GLY A 119 -15.33 -21.46 -4.20
C GLY A 119 -13.90 -21.20 -3.75
N VAL A 120 -13.06 -20.67 -4.64
CA VAL A 120 -11.67 -20.32 -4.36
C VAL A 120 -11.63 -19.40 -3.12
N ARG A 121 -11.30 -19.95 -1.94
CA ARG A 121 -11.09 -19.14 -0.73
C ARG A 121 -9.94 -18.18 -1.01
N ASP A 122 -10.21 -16.89 -0.87
CA ASP A 122 -9.18 -15.85 -1.00
C ASP A 122 -8.07 -16.12 0.04
N PRO A 123 -6.83 -16.43 -0.39
CA PRO A 123 -5.77 -16.82 0.53
C PRO A 123 -5.45 -15.66 1.48
N GLN A 124 -5.19 -16.01 2.74
CA GLN A 124 -4.80 -15.03 3.76
C GLN A 124 -3.35 -14.59 3.56
N VAL A 125 -3.12 -13.28 3.57
CA VAL A 125 -1.82 -12.63 3.45
C VAL A 125 -1.66 -11.67 4.62
N THR A 126 -0.48 -11.69 5.22
CA THR A 126 -0.09 -10.71 6.24
C THR A 126 0.68 -9.60 5.55
N VAL A 127 0.28 -8.34 5.80
CA VAL A 127 1.04 -7.16 5.42
C VAL A 127 1.69 -6.60 6.68
N ALA A 128 3.01 -6.60 6.70
CA ALA A 128 3.83 -6.08 7.78
C ALA A 128 4.52 -4.78 7.34
N GLN A 129 4.51 -3.78 8.21
CA GLN A 129 5.26 -2.55 8.04
C GLN A 129 6.16 -2.36 9.26
N VAL A 130 7.46 -2.23 9.04
CA VAL A 130 8.47 -1.93 10.06
C VAL A 130 9.18 -0.65 9.65
N LYS A 131 9.30 0.30 10.57
CA LYS A 131 10.01 1.56 10.36
C LYS A 131 11.14 1.68 11.37
N VAL A 132 12.30 2.10 10.88
CA VAL A 132 13.50 2.28 11.68
C VAL A 132 14.05 3.68 11.43
N GLY A 133 14.03 4.52 12.46
CA GLY A 133 14.68 5.82 12.46
C GLY A 133 16.08 5.67 13.02
N LEU A 134 17.09 5.89 12.18
CA LEU A 134 18.50 5.84 12.53
C LEU A 134 19.06 7.26 12.63
N LEU A 135 20.07 7.46 13.47
CA LEU A 135 20.87 8.67 13.48
C LEU A 135 21.58 8.84 12.12
N ALA A 136 21.74 10.08 11.67
CA ALA A 136 22.37 10.38 10.38
C ALA A 136 23.83 9.96 10.27
N SER A 137 24.49 9.62 11.38
CA SER A 137 25.79 8.97 11.38
C SER A 137 25.79 7.64 10.60
N ALA A 138 24.62 7.03 10.37
CA ALA A 138 24.43 5.88 9.49
C ALA A 138 24.42 6.24 7.98
N ARG A 139 25.17 7.27 7.53
CA ARG A 139 25.29 7.62 6.09
C ARG A 139 25.76 6.45 5.23
N GLN A 140 26.51 5.52 5.79
CA GLN A 140 26.92 4.33 5.05
C GLN A 140 25.73 3.42 4.73
N LEU A 141 24.75 3.29 5.63
CA LEU A 141 23.51 2.55 5.34
C LEU A 141 22.75 3.16 4.14
N GLN A 142 22.70 4.50 4.06
CA GLN A 142 22.09 5.19 2.93
C GLN A 142 22.76 4.80 1.60
N LYS A 143 24.10 4.75 1.57
CA LYS A 143 24.88 4.29 0.40
C LYS A 143 24.61 2.83 0.09
N ASP A 144 24.58 1.99 1.11
CA ASP A 144 24.30 0.56 0.97
C ASP A 144 22.90 0.35 0.36
N MET A 145 21.87 1.07 0.82
CA MET A 145 20.52 1.02 0.23
C MET A 145 20.49 1.51 -1.22
N ASN A 146 21.24 2.57 -1.54
CA ASN A 146 21.36 3.07 -2.91
C ASN A 146 22.01 2.04 -3.85
N ALA A 147 23.05 1.33 -3.38
CA ALA A 147 23.68 0.26 -4.15
C ALA A 147 22.73 -0.92 -4.35
N LEU A 148 22.05 -1.37 -3.28
CA LEU A 148 21.04 -2.44 -3.37
C LEU A 148 19.93 -2.09 -4.37
N ALA A 149 19.48 -0.84 -4.40
CA ALA A 149 18.48 -0.39 -5.35
C ALA A 149 18.91 -0.53 -6.81
N LEU A 150 20.21 -0.46 -7.11
CA LEU A 150 20.74 -0.58 -8.47
C LEU A 150 21.02 -2.02 -8.88
N GLU A 151 21.25 -2.92 -7.92
CA GLU A 151 21.76 -4.28 -8.17
C GLU A 151 20.71 -5.37 -7.92
N ALA A 152 19.74 -5.15 -7.04
CA ALA A 152 18.84 -6.21 -6.60
C ALA A 152 17.82 -6.61 -7.68
N ASP A 153 17.63 -7.92 -7.82
CA ASP A 153 16.54 -8.51 -8.59
C ASP A 153 15.22 -8.40 -7.80
N THR A 154 14.31 -7.56 -8.27
CA THR A 154 12.98 -7.37 -7.67
C THR A 154 11.85 -8.05 -8.47
N GLN A 155 12.19 -8.91 -9.44
CA GLN A 155 11.21 -9.67 -10.23
C GLN A 155 11.03 -11.10 -9.73
N SER A 156 12.08 -11.73 -9.22
CA SER A 156 12.04 -13.11 -8.72
C SER A 156 11.71 -13.18 -7.22
N PRO A 157 10.96 -14.20 -6.76
CA PRO A 157 10.77 -14.45 -5.32
C PRO A 157 12.09 -14.63 -4.57
N GLU A 158 13.07 -15.27 -5.20
CA GLU A 158 14.42 -15.47 -4.64
C GLU A 158 15.14 -14.12 -4.46
N GLY A 159 15.11 -13.25 -5.47
CA GLY A 159 15.68 -11.90 -5.40
C GLY A 159 14.98 -11.02 -4.36
N LEU A 160 13.66 -11.14 -4.22
CA LEU A 160 12.90 -10.48 -3.15
C LEU A 160 13.30 -10.98 -1.75
N SER A 161 13.52 -12.29 -1.59
CA SER A 161 14.00 -12.85 -0.32
C SER A 161 15.42 -12.38 0.00
N GLN A 162 16.31 -12.35 -0.99
CA GLN A 162 17.66 -11.82 -0.84
C GLN A 162 17.63 -10.33 -0.45
N LEU A 163 16.82 -9.52 -1.13
CA LEU A 163 16.62 -8.11 -0.80
C LEU A 163 16.17 -7.93 0.67
N LEU A 164 15.19 -8.73 1.13
CA LEU A 164 14.72 -8.68 2.51
C LEU A 164 15.85 -8.96 3.51
N GLN A 165 16.65 -9.98 3.23
CA GLN A 165 17.77 -10.37 4.08
C GLN A 165 18.86 -9.32 4.10
N GLU A 166 19.26 -8.78 2.94
CA GLU A 166 20.30 -7.76 2.83
C GLU A 166 19.90 -6.45 3.52
N VAL A 167 18.66 -6.01 3.35
CA VAL A 167 18.12 -4.82 4.05
C VAL A 167 18.07 -5.04 5.55
N THR A 168 17.59 -6.20 5.99
CA THR A 168 17.53 -6.54 7.42
C THR A 168 18.93 -6.63 8.03
N LEU A 169 19.89 -7.25 7.35
CA LEU A 169 21.29 -7.33 7.78
C LEU A 169 21.95 -5.95 7.82
N GLY A 170 21.68 -5.10 6.82
CA GLY A 170 22.10 -3.71 6.80
C GLY A 170 21.60 -2.96 8.04
N LEU A 171 20.30 -3.02 8.31
CA LEU A 171 19.70 -2.40 9.49
C LEU A 171 20.30 -2.92 10.80
N MET A 172 20.52 -4.24 10.93
CA MET A 172 21.12 -4.84 12.12
C MET A 172 22.60 -4.49 12.30
N ARG A 173 23.35 -4.28 11.21
CA ARG A 173 24.77 -3.84 11.28
C ARG A 173 24.90 -2.44 11.88
N TYR A 174 23.90 -1.60 11.67
CA TYR A 174 23.84 -0.23 12.21
C TYR A 174 22.87 -0.13 13.40
N SER A 175 22.72 -1.20 14.20
CA SER A 175 21.81 -1.20 15.36
C SER A 175 22.14 -0.14 16.41
N ASP A 176 23.43 0.21 16.54
CA ASP A 176 23.89 1.23 17.50
C ASP A 176 23.40 2.64 17.15
N TYR A 177 22.91 2.84 15.92
CA TYR A 177 22.35 4.10 15.46
C TYR A 177 20.82 4.14 15.50
N TRP A 178 20.15 3.07 15.94
CA TRP A 178 18.69 3.08 16.06
C TRP A 178 18.26 4.06 17.15
N ALA A 179 17.42 5.03 16.77
CA ALA A 179 16.83 6.00 17.68
C ALA A 179 15.32 5.78 17.83
N TYR A 180 14.65 5.48 16.72
CA TYR A 180 13.20 5.29 16.69
C TYR A 180 12.81 3.99 15.99
N GLY A 181 11.69 3.41 16.42
CA GLY A 181 11.12 2.22 15.81
C GLY A 181 9.60 2.20 15.83
N HIS A 182 9.03 1.56 14.82
CA HIS A 182 7.61 1.21 14.77
C HIS A 182 7.46 -0.12 14.03
N ALA A 183 6.50 -0.94 14.45
CA ALA A 183 6.12 -2.14 13.71
C ALA A 183 4.61 -2.36 13.82
N GLN A 184 4.02 -2.77 12.71
CA GLN A 184 2.62 -3.19 12.65
C GLN A 184 2.47 -4.32 11.62
N ALA A 185 1.54 -5.23 11.87
CA ALA A 185 1.19 -6.27 10.91
C ALA A 185 -0.31 -6.54 10.96
N GLU A 186 -0.91 -6.70 9.79
CA GLU A 186 -2.32 -7.00 9.64
C GLU A 186 -2.51 -8.19 8.70
N LYS A 187 -3.36 -9.15 9.11
CA LYS A 187 -3.67 -10.35 8.34
C LYS A 187 -5.03 -10.19 7.69
N LEU A 188 -5.05 -10.26 6.35
CA LEU A 188 -6.21 -9.94 5.53
C LEU A 188 -6.33 -10.94 4.36
N PRO A 189 -7.51 -11.06 3.73
CA PRO A 189 -7.63 -11.70 2.42
C PRO A 189 -6.73 -11.02 1.37
N LEU A 190 -6.19 -11.77 0.39
CA LEU A 190 -5.22 -11.28 -0.60
C LEU A 190 -5.64 -9.97 -1.26
N SER A 191 -6.92 -9.89 -1.66
CA SER A 191 -7.49 -8.70 -2.32
C SER A 191 -7.40 -7.43 -1.47
N ARG A 192 -7.67 -7.54 -0.16
CA ARG A 192 -7.53 -6.42 0.78
C ARG A 192 -6.09 -6.18 1.17
N ALA A 193 -5.28 -7.22 1.30
CA ALA A 193 -3.86 -7.11 1.56
C ALA A 193 -3.14 -6.34 0.44
N GLU A 194 -3.47 -6.60 -0.83
CA GLU A 194 -2.96 -5.85 -1.99
C GLU A 194 -3.28 -4.36 -1.89
N SER A 195 -4.56 -4.05 -1.61
CA SER A 195 -5.02 -2.67 -1.47
C SER A 195 -4.31 -1.95 -0.32
N LEU A 196 -4.20 -2.60 0.85
CA LEU A 196 -3.52 -2.04 2.02
C LEU A 196 -2.02 -1.84 1.78
N PHE A 197 -1.36 -2.79 1.11
CA PHE A 197 0.05 -2.68 0.76
C PHE A 197 0.32 -1.47 -0.13
N TYR A 198 -0.43 -1.33 -1.23
CA TYR A 198 -0.24 -0.19 -2.14
C TYR A 198 -0.65 1.14 -1.50
N GLN A 199 -1.69 1.15 -0.67
CA GLN A 199 -2.05 2.34 0.09
C GLN A 199 -0.93 2.77 1.04
N ALA A 200 -0.34 1.83 1.78
CA ALA A 200 0.77 2.10 2.68
C ALA A 200 2.01 2.62 1.90
N SER A 201 2.36 1.96 0.79
CA SER A 201 3.41 2.43 -0.12
C SER A 201 3.18 3.87 -0.57
N LEU A 202 1.99 4.19 -1.08
CA LEU A 202 1.66 5.53 -1.55
C LEU A 202 1.67 6.56 -0.43
N GLN A 203 1.23 6.20 0.77
CA GLN A 203 1.27 7.08 1.94
C GLN A 203 2.71 7.46 2.31
N GLU A 204 3.64 6.50 2.33
CA GLU A 204 5.04 6.82 2.58
C GLU A 204 5.65 7.64 1.45
N ARG A 205 5.38 7.28 0.19
CA ARG A 205 5.88 8.00 -0.99
C ARG A 205 5.38 9.43 -1.07
N SER A 206 4.17 9.70 -0.56
CA SER A 206 3.59 11.06 -0.55
C SER A 206 4.37 12.04 0.33
N LYS A 207 5.21 11.54 1.25
CA LYS A 207 6.05 12.34 2.14
C LYS A 207 7.37 12.75 1.47
N PHE A 208 7.72 12.13 0.33
CA PHE A 208 8.93 12.48 -0.41
C PHE A 208 8.69 13.76 -1.22
N SER A 209 9.64 14.70 -1.14
CA SER A 209 9.60 15.87 -2.02
C SER A 209 9.90 15.46 -3.46
N VAL A 210 10.84 14.51 -3.64
CA VAL A 210 11.21 13.91 -4.92
C VAL A 210 11.59 12.45 -4.70
N GLU A 211 11.03 11.54 -5.50
CA GLU A 211 11.51 10.15 -5.59
C GLU A 211 12.69 10.10 -6.56
N SER A 212 13.92 10.19 -6.03
CA SER A 212 15.14 10.37 -6.81
C SER A 212 15.74 9.07 -7.32
N LEU A 213 15.49 7.95 -6.63
CA LEU A 213 15.91 6.61 -7.02
C LEU A 213 14.79 5.63 -6.76
N SER A 214 14.37 4.90 -7.79
CA SER A 214 13.40 3.83 -7.64
C SER A 214 13.80 2.59 -8.44
N ASN A 215 13.66 1.41 -7.85
CA ASN A 215 13.72 0.13 -8.55
C ASN A 215 12.41 -0.61 -8.29
N ARG A 216 11.59 -0.75 -9.33
CA ARG A 216 10.33 -1.51 -9.26
C ARG A 216 10.29 -2.60 -10.30
N ASN A 217 10.16 -3.85 -9.87
CA ASN A 217 10.11 -5.00 -10.79
C ASN A 217 11.26 -4.94 -11.80
N ASN A 218 12.48 -4.70 -11.32
CA ASN A 218 13.73 -4.56 -12.06
C ASN A 218 13.71 -3.42 -13.11
N GLN A 219 12.88 -2.41 -12.90
CA GLN A 219 12.88 -1.16 -13.67
C GLN A 219 13.45 -0.05 -12.79
N ILE A 220 14.67 0.37 -13.11
CA ILE A 220 15.38 1.42 -12.39
C ILE A 220 15.04 2.77 -13.02
N GLN A 221 14.56 3.70 -12.19
CA GLN A 221 14.40 5.11 -12.55
C GLN A 221 15.24 5.93 -11.58
N GLN A 222 16.09 6.79 -12.13
CA GLN A 222 16.92 7.68 -11.35
C GLN A 222 16.81 9.09 -11.91
N VAL A 223 16.45 10.04 -11.04
CA VAL A 223 16.50 11.46 -11.38
C VAL A 223 17.95 11.91 -11.24
N SER A 224 18.50 12.54 -12.29
CA SER A 224 19.89 12.96 -12.30
C SER A 224 20.23 13.87 -11.11
N GLN A 225 21.21 13.47 -10.30
CA GLN A 225 21.61 14.20 -9.07
C GLN A 225 22.05 15.64 -9.37
N ALA A 226 22.68 15.88 -10.52
CA ALA A 226 23.09 17.22 -10.97
C ALA A 226 21.91 18.17 -11.25
N ALA A 227 20.71 17.64 -11.56
CA ALA A 227 19.49 18.44 -11.68
C ALA A 227 18.90 18.80 -10.31
N LEU A 228 19.05 17.92 -9.31
CA LEU A 228 18.51 18.11 -7.96
C LEU A 228 19.42 18.98 -7.07
N GLN A 229 20.74 18.87 -7.21
CA GLN A 229 21.73 19.69 -6.48
C GLN A 229 21.62 21.20 -6.79
N ARG A 230 21.11 21.58 -7.98
CA ARG A 230 20.92 22.99 -8.35
C ARG A 230 19.83 23.70 -7.52
N SER A 231 18.99 22.93 -6.84
CA SER A 231 17.91 23.40 -5.95
C SER A 231 18.35 23.54 -4.49
N ALA A 232 19.48 22.93 -4.10
CA ALA A 232 19.95 22.81 -2.72
C ALA A 232 21.13 23.74 -2.42
N ALA A 233 21.09 24.98 -2.92
CA ALA A 233 22.04 26.03 -2.53
C ALA A 233 21.68 26.54 -1.11
N GLY A 234 21.86 25.68 -0.11
CA GLY A 234 21.66 25.96 1.31
C GLY A 234 22.80 25.34 2.12
N ILE A 235 23.06 25.91 3.29
CA ILE A 235 24.03 25.39 4.25
C ILE A 235 23.66 23.91 4.53
N PRO A 236 24.60 22.95 4.44
CA PRO A 236 24.33 21.58 4.79
C PRO A 236 23.91 21.57 6.26
N ASP A 237 22.62 21.39 6.49
CA ASP A 237 22.12 21.18 7.84
C ASP A 237 22.69 19.85 8.32
N VAL A 238 22.98 19.73 9.61
CA VAL A 238 23.41 18.46 10.18
C VAL A 238 22.15 17.60 10.24
N GLY A 239 21.87 16.86 9.16
CA GLY A 239 20.75 15.93 9.18
C GLY A 239 20.87 15.05 10.40
N GLU A 240 19.76 14.88 11.12
CA GLU A 240 19.77 14.18 12.39
C GLU A 240 19.39 12.72 12.20
N TYR A 241 18.50 12.43 11.24
CA TYR A 241 17.97 11.09 11.05
C TYR A 241 17.96 10.60 9.59
N LEU A 242 17.98 9.28 9.47
CA LEU A 242 17.69 8.47 8.29
C LEU A 242 16.53 7.56 8.66
N LEU A 243 15.44 7.58 7.89
CA LEU A 243 14.32 6.68 8.09
C LEU A 243 14.32 5.60 7.03
N VAL A 244 14.19 4.35 7.44
CA VAL A 244 13.97 3.19 6.57
C VAL A 244 12.60 2.59 6.90
N THR A 245 11.72 2.49 5.90
CA THR A 245 10.44 1.79 5.98
C THR A 245 10.51 0.51 5.17
N LEU A 246 10.25 -0.62 5.82
CA LEU A 246 10.18 -1.95 5.25
C LEU A 246 8.73 -2.41 5.25
N LEU A 247 8.16 -2.60 4.07
CA LEU A 247 6.82 -3.13 3.85
C LEU A 247 6.92 -4.52 3.22
N VAL A 248 6.32 -5.53 3.86
CA VAL A 248 6.41 -6.93 3.43
C VAL A 248 5.03 -7.56 3.45
N ALA A 249 4.58 -8.05 2.30
CA ALA A 249 3.41 -8.91 2.20
C ALA A 249 3.85 -10.36 2.05
N TYR A 250 3.34 -11.25 2.91
CA TYR A 250 3.72 -12.66 2.89
C TYR A 250 2.55 -13.59 3.28
N ARG A 251 2.65 -14.85 2.83
CA ARG A 251 1.69 -15.92 3.12
C ARG A 251 2.13 -16.73 4.35
N GLY A 252 1.14 -17.29 5.05
CA GLY A 252 1.37 -18.20 6.17
C GLY A 252 1.11 -17.56 7.54
N ASN A 253 1.50 -18.28 8.59
CA ASN A 253 1.29 -17.87 9.98
C ASN A 253 2.64 -17.73 10.68
N LEU A 254 3.36 -16.68 10.34
CA LEU A 254 4.34 -16.11 11.27
C LEU A 254 3.49 -15.25 12.20
N GLY A 255 3.64 -15.40 13.52
CA GLY A 255 2.77 -14.74 14.49
C GLY A 255 2.68 -13.22 14.30
N THR A 256 1.81 -12.56 15.06
CA THR A 256 1.76 -11.09 15.08
C THR A 256 3.13 -10.51 15.39
N LEU A 257 3.54 -9.46 14.67
CA LEU A 257 4.78 -8.76 14.99
C LEU A 257 4.71 -8.18 16.42
N PRO A 258 5.79 -8.26 17.22
CA PRO A 258 5.88 -7.60 18.50
C PRO A 258 5.58 -6.10 18.41
N VAL A 259 4.96 -5.56 19.46
CA VAL A 259 4.86 -4.10 19.63
C VAL A 259 6.25 -3.59 20.00
N VAL A 260 6.77 -2.64 19.21
CA VAL A 260 8.11 -2.09 19.41
C VAL A 260 8.10 -1.11 20.59
N ASN A 261 8.74 -1.50 21.70
CA ASN A 261 8.97 -0.64 22.87
C ASN A 261 10.44 -0.56 23.26
N SER A 262 11.30 -1.33 22.61
CA SER A 262 12.72 -1.41 22.88
C SER A 262 13.48 -1.83 21.62
N MET A 263 14.80 -1.61 21.62
CA MET A 263 15.68 -2.14 20.57
C MET A 263 15.57 -3.67 20.40
N ALA A 264 15.31 -4.41 21.49
CA ALA A 264 15.16 -5.86 21.45
C ALA A 264 13.90 -6.28 20.67
N ASP A 265 12.78 -5.58 20.88
CA ASP A 265 11.53 -5.83 20.17
C ASP A 265 11.69 -5.54 18.67
N LEU A 266 12.31 -4.40 18.33
CA LEU A 266 12.56 -4.05 16.93
C LEU A 266 13.45 -5.08 16.24
N ARG A 267 14.50 -5.54 16.92
CA ARG A 267 15.38 -6.61 16.42
C ARG A 267 14.59 -7.89 16.19
N GLN A 268 13.69 -8.26 17.09
CA GLN A 268 12.85 -9.43 16.93
C GLN A 268 11.91 -9.30 15.72
N CYS A 269 11.29 -8.13 15.51
CA CYS A 269 10.46 -7.86 14.32
C CYS A 269 11.25 -8.07 13.03
N LEU A 270 12.45 -7.49 12.94
CA LEU A 270 13.33 -7.62 11.77
C LEU A 270 13.74 -9.09 11.53
N LEU A 271 14.14 -9.80 12.58
CA LEU A 271 14.50 -11.23 12.48
C LEU A 271 13.32 -12.09 12.02
N GLN A 272 12.11 -11.80 12.51
CA GLN A 272 10.91 -12.51 12.06
C GLN A 272 10.64 -12.28 10.57
N LEU A 273 10.79 -11.04 10.08
CA LEU A 273 10.64 -10.76 8.64
C LEU A 273 11.74 -11.44 7.80
N ALA A 274 13.00 -11.35 8.21
CA ALA A 274 14.11 -11.99 7.49
C ALA A 274 14.01 -13.52 7.43
N SER A 275 13.24 -14.14 8.33
CA SER A 275 12.99 -15.59 8.35
C SER A 275 11.92 -16.05 7.35
N ILE A 276 11.25 -15.13 6.65
CA ILE A 276 10.23 -15.47 5.65
C ILE A 276 10.90 -16.18 4.46
N PRO A 277 10.49 -17.40 4.11
CA PRO A 277 11.04 -18.11 2.96
C PRO A 277 10.52 -17.51 1.65
N ALA A 278 11.33 -17.58 0.59
CA ALA A 278 11.07 -16.96 -0.71
C ALA A 278 9.70 -17.31 -1.31
N ASP A 279 9.27 -18.58 -1.18
CA ASP A 279 7.99 -19.08 -1.69
C ASP A 279 6.75 -18.46 -1.02
N ARG A 280 6.93 -17.84 0.14
CA ARG A 280 5.86 -17.17 0.88
C ARG A 280 5.82 -15.67 0.69
N ILE A 281 6.87 -15.06 0.13
CA ILE A 281 6.92 -13.62 -0.12
C ILE A 281 5.97 -13.30 -1.28
N VAL A 282 5.04 -12.36 -1.05
CA VAL A 282 4.09 -11.89 -2.07
C VAL A 282 4.59 -10.58 -2.68
N ALA A 283 5.01 -9.65 -1.83
CA ALA A 283 5.57 -8.37 -2.26
C ALA A 283 6.46 -7.79 -1.16
N ILE A 284 7.48 -7.05 -1.57
CA ILE A 284 8.34 -6.26 -0.68
C ILE A 284 8.47 -4.86 -1.26
N GLU A 285 8.45 -3.87 -0.38
CA GLU A 285 8.83 -2.52 -0.69
C GLU A 285 9.65 -1.94 0.44
N VAL A 286 10.83 -1.44 0.10
CA VAL A 286 11.75 -0.76 1.00
C VAL A 286 11.84 0.67 0.54
N LEU A 287 11.59 1.59 1.46
CA LEU A 287 11.65 3.02 1.21
C LEU A 287 12.60 3.66 2.22
N TRP A 288 13.44 4.58 1.78
CA TRP A 288 14.34 5.30 2.69
C TRP A 288 14.42 6.78 2.35
N THR A 289 14.57 7.60 3.39
CA THR A 289 14.71 9.05 3.26
C THR A 289 15.62 9.61 4.38
N PRO A 290 16.52 10.56 4.09
CA PRO A 290 16.87 11.06 2.77
C PRO A 290 17.58 10.01 1.89
N GLN A 291 17.54 10.16 0.57
CA GLN A 291 18.20 9.26 -0.41
C GLN A 291 19.52 9.83 -0.94
N LEU A 292 19.55 11.13 -1.22
CA LEU A 292 20.72 11.85 -1.70
C LEU A 292 21.67 12.20 -0.58
N GLU A 293 22.95 12.27 -0.93
CA GLU A 293 23.97 12.84 -0.06
C GLU A 293 23.77 14.36 0.01
N GLY A 294 23.77 14.90 1.24
CA GLY A 294 23.53 16.32 1.50
C GLY A 294 22.09 16.65 1.92
N ASP A 295 21.13 15.77 1.64
CA ASP A 295 19.76 15.91 2.15
C ASP A 295 19.68 15.46 3.62
N THR A 296 18.67 15.99 4.31
CA THR A 296 18.50 15.86 5.76
C THR A 296 17.05 15.62 6.15
N LEU A 297 16.87 14.89 7.25
CA LEU A 297 15.61 14.76 7.97
C LEU A 297 15.85 15.20 9.42
N SER A 298 15.16 16.24 9.86
CA SER A 298 15.24 16.75 11.25
C SER A 298 14.35 15.95 12.20
N ALA A 299 14.61 16.02 13.51
CA ALA A 299 13.74 15.44 14.55
C ALA A 299 12.29 15.91 14.41
N GLU A 300 12.08 17.22 14.23
CA GLU A 300 10.74 17.80 14.11
C GLU A 300 9.99 17.23 12.91
N ALA A 301 10.67 17.11 11.77
CA ALA A 301 10.11 16.51 10.57
C ALA A 301 9.72 15.04 10.77
N LEU A 302 10.62 14.27 11.39
CA LEU A 302 10.39 12.86 11.70
C LEU A 302 9.14 12.70 12.58
N LEU A 303 9.05 13.44 13.68
CA LEU A 303 7.93 13.34 14.62
C LEU A 303 6.62 13.89 14.06
N THR A 304 6.69 14.86 13.15
CA THR A 304 5.50 15.44 12.50
C THR A 304 4.93 14.49 11.43
N GLU A 305 5.78 13.87 10.62
CA GLU A 305 5.36 13.01 9.51
C GLU A 305 5.16 11.54 9.89
N TYR A 306 5.74 11.13 11.02
CA TYR A 306 5.70 9.77 11.55
C TYR A 306 5.34 9.79 13.05
N PRO A 307 4.15 10.29 13.42
CA PRO A 307 3.72 10.38 14.81
C PRO A 307 3.62 9.03 15.52
N GLU A 308 3.58 7.93 14.78
CA GLU A 308 3.58 6.56 15.30
C GLU A 308 4.94 6.07 15.81
N MET A 309 6.03 6.73 15.42
CA MET A 309 7.40 6.30 15.78
C MET A 309 7.64 6.45 17.28
N ARG A 310 8.25 5.43 17.88
CA ARG A 310 8.61 5.42 19.31
C ARG A 310 10.11 5.46 19.49
N LEU A 311 10.57 6.18 20.52
CA LEU A 311 11.97 6.18 20.94
C LEU A 311 12.32 4.80 21.53
N LEU A 312 13.52 4.27 21.23
CA LEU A 312 13.98 2.92 21.56
C LEU A 312 14.92 2.83 22.76
#